data_AF-R8YHX6-F1
#
_entry.id   AF-R8YHX6-F1
#
_cell.length_a   1.000
_cell.length_b   1.000
_cell.length_c   1.000
_cell.angle_alpha   90.00
_cell.angle_beta   90.00
_cell.angle_gamma   90.00
#
_symmetry.space_group_name_H-M   'P 1'
#
loop_
_entity.id
_entity.type
_entity.pdbx_description
1 polymer ?
#
loop_
_entity_poly.entity_id
_entity_poly.type
_entity_poly.pdbx_seq_one_letter_code
_entity_poly.pdbx_strand_id
1 'polypeptide(L)' 'MPCIERNAIAAVKAINAAQMALHDDDEHFVTLDKVIQTMKETGKDMSEKYKETSKGGLAVNAIEC' A
#
# COMPACT_ATOMS: atom_id res chain seq x y z
N MET A 1 -15.38 3.71 -6.24
CA MET A 1 -14.05 4.28 -6.48
C MET A 1 -13.36 4.43 -5.13
N PRO A 2 -12.47 3.50 -4.73
CA PRO A 2 -12.06 3.37 -3.33
C PRO A 2 -11.00 4.37 -2.84
N CYS A 3 -10.65 5.35 -3.69
CA CYS A 3 -9.47 6.18 -3.49
C CYS A 3 -9.65 7.17 -2.32
N ILE A 4 -10.86 7.68 -2.09
CA ILE A 4 -11.13 8.68 -1.05
C ILE A 4 -11.04 8.02 0.33
N GLU A 5 -11.72 6.89 0.52
CA GLU A 5 -11.68 6.14 1.76
C GLU A 5 -10.29 5.54 2.02
N ARG A 6 -9.54 5.13 0.98
CA ARG A 6 -8.15 4.67 1.13
C ARG A 6 -7.23 5.77 1.64
N ASN A 7 -7.37 7.02 1.16
CA ASN A 7 -6.59 8.15 1.66
C ASN A 7 -6.92 8.45 3.13
N ALA A 8 -8.21 8.46 3.49
CA ALA A 8 -8.62 8.68 4.88
C ALA A 8 -8.06 7.60 5.82
N ILE A 9 -8.14 6.32 5.43
CA ILE A 9 -7.60 5.20 6.22
C ILE A 9 -6.06 5.27 6.30
N ALA A 10 -5.38 5.64 5.21
CA ALA A 10 -3.92 5.77 5.20
C ALA A 10 -3.43 6.87 6.15
N ALA A 11 -4.13 8.01 6.21
CA ALA A 11 -3.81 9.10 7.14
C ALA A 11 -3.89 8.63 8.61
N VAL A 12 -4.95 7.90 8.97
CA VAL A 12 -5.11 7.33 10.32
C VAL A 12 -4.00 6.31 10.62
N LYS A 13 -3.68 5.43 9.66
CA LYS A 13 -2.59 4.45 9.81
C LYS A 13 -1.23 5.11 10.02
N ALA A 14 -0.94 6.22 9.34
CA ALA A 14 0.32 6.93 9.49
C ALA A 14 0.48 7.52 10.89
N ILE A 15 -0.59 8.13 11.44
CA ILE A 15 -0.58 8.66 12.81
C ILE A 15 -0.36 7.54 13.82
N ASN A 16 -1.12 6.44 13.71
CA ASN A 16 -1.00 5.32 14.62
C ASN A 16 0.38 4.65 14.54
N ALA A 17 0.95 4.48 13.34
CA ALA A 17 2.28 3.92 13.16
C ALA A 17 3.37 4.79 13.80
N ALA A 18 3.25 6.13 13.69
CA ALA A 18 4.16 7.06 14.36
C ALA A 18 4.04 6.98 15.89
N GLN A 19 2.82 6.87 16.41
CA GLN A 19 2.60 6.68 17.84
C GLN A 19 3.18 5.36 18.35
N MET A 20 2.98 4.26 17.61
CA MET A 20 3.60 2.97 17.92
C MET A 20 5.13 3.11 17.97
N ALA A 21 5.76 3.64 16.93
CA ALA A 21 7.21 3.79 16.88
C ALA A 21 7.81 4.67 18.00
N LEU A 22 7.04 5.61 18.57
CA LEU A 22 7.49 6.47 19.67
C LEU A 22 7.27 5.85 21.05
N HIS A 23 6.31 4.94 21.20
CA HIS A 23 5.94 4.32 22.47
C HIS A 23 6.49 2.91 22.66
N ASP A 24 7.09 2.34 21.61
CA ASP A 24 7.56 0.96 21.59
C ASP A 24 9.05 0.86 21.95
N ASP A 25 9.42 -0.24 22.58
CA ASP A 25 10.72 -0.56 23.15
C ASP A 25 11.50 -1.60 22.31
N ASP A 26 11.43 -1.44 20.98
CA ASP A 26 12.03 -2.30 19.94
C ASP A 26 11.42 -3.72 19.79
N GLU A 27 10.35 -4.08 20.51
CA GLU A 27 9.71 -5.40 20.37
C GLU A 27 8.82 -5.55 19.12
N HIS A 28 8.19 -4.48 18.59
CA HIS A 28 7.28 -4.56 17.44
C HIS A 28 7.91 -3.98 16.15
N PHE A 29 9.16 -4.37 15.87
CA PHE A 29 9.91 -3.88 14.71
C PHE A 29 10.15 -4.94 13.62
N VAL A 30 9.89 -4.56 12.37
CA VAL A 30 10.33 -5.30 11.18
C VAL A 30 11.14 -4.34 10.31
N THR A 31 12.29 -4.79 9.81
CA THR A 31 13.17 -3.92 9.01
C THR A 31 12.47 -3.41 7.75
N LEU A 32 12.72 -2.13 7.43
CA LEU A 32 12.16 -1.48 6.25
C LEU A 32 12.52 -2.23 4.96
N ASP A 33 13.74 -2.76 4.86
CA ASP A 33 14.20 -3.52 3.69
C ASP A 33 13.34 -4.76 3.43
N LYS A 34 12.94 -5.48 4.49
CA LYS A 34 12.07 -6.65 4.36
C LYS A 34 10.68 -6.25 3.87
N VAL A 35 10.15 -5.12 4.35
CA VAL A 35 8.87 -4.56 3.89
C VAL A 35 8.93 -4.16 2.42
N ILE A 36 9.99 -3.48 1.99
CA ILE A 36 10.20 -3.06 0.59
C ILE A 36 10.34 -4.28 -0.34
N GLN A 37 11.10 -5.30 0.08
CA GLN A 37 11.23 -6.53 -0.67
C GLN A 37 9.86 -7.21 -0.86
N THR A 38 9.09 -7.32 0.22
CA THR A 38 7.74 -7.93 0.19
C THR A 38 6.80 -7.14 -0.71
N MET A 39 6.84 -5.80 -0.66
CA MET A 39 6.06 -4.91 -1.54
C MET A 39 6.40 -5.14 -3.01
N LYS A 40 7.68 -5.31 -3.34
CA LYS A 40 8.16 -5.57 -4.71
C LYS A 40 7.71 -6.95 -5.21
N GLU A 41 7.84 -7.99 -4.39
CA GLU A 41 7.39 -9.35 -4.74
C GLU A 41 5.87 -9.40 -4.95
N THR A 42 5.11 -8.82 -4.01
CA THR A 42 3.65 -8.69 -4.14
C THR A 42 3.27 -7.95 -5.42
N GLY A 43 3.94 -6.83 -5.74
CA GLY A 43 3.70 -6.06 -6.96
C GLY A 43 4.04 -6.81 -8.25
N LYS A 44 4.99 -7.76 -8.22
CA LYS A 44 5.27 -8.66 -9.35
C LYS A 44 4.14 -9.67 -9.54
N ASP A 45 3.69 -10.27 -8.43
CA ASP A 45 2.67 -11.33 -8.42
C ASP A 45 1.25 -10.81 -8.69
N MET A 46 1.01 -9.52 -8.49
CA MET A 46 -0.26 -8.89 -8.86
C MET A 46 -0.56 -9.08 -10.36
N SER A 47 -1.77 -9.52 -10.66
CA SER A 47 -2.26 -9.62 -12.04
C SER A 47 -2.28 -8.25 -12.70
N GLU A 48 -1.86 -8.15 -13.97
CA GLU A 48 -1.74 -6.89 -14.70
C GLU A 48 -3.05 -6.08 -14.74
N LYS A 49 -4.22 -6.75 -14.75
CA LYS A 49 -5.56 -6.12 -14.68
C LYS A 49 -5.84 -5.36 -13.38
N TYR A 50 -5.12 -5.65 -12.30
CA TYR A 50 -5.35 -5.05 -10.98
C TYR A 50 -4.24 -4.08 -10.55
N LYS A 51 -3.22 -3.88 -11.38
CA LYS A 51 -2.18 -2.89 -11.15
C LYS A 51 -2.74 -1.51 -11.49
N GLU A 52 -3.33 -0.83 -10.51
CA GLU A 52 -3.92 0.52 -10.63
C GLU A 52 -2.98 1.52 -11.32
N THR A 53 -1.66 1.39 -11.13
CA THR A 53 -0.66 2.33 -11.65
C THR A 53 0.07 1.88 -12.93
N SER A 54 -0.06 0.63 -13.39
CA SER A 54 0.74 0.13 -14.53
C SER A 54 0.33 0.72 -15.89
N LYS A 55 -0.90 1.22 -16.01
CA LYS A 55 -1.43 1.87 -17.22
C LYS A 55 -1.99 3.27 -16.95
N GLY A 56 -1.49 3.99 -15.94
CA GLY A 56 -1.93 5.38 -15.67
C GLY A 56 -3.30 5.53 -15.01
N GLY A 57 -3.68 4.62 -14.10
CA GLY A 57 -4.96 4.72 -13.35
C GLY A 57 -6.11 3.88 -13.94
N LEU A 58 -5.85 3.09 -14.97
CA LEU A 58 -6.84 2.36 -15.77
C LEU A 58 -7.09 0.91 -15.31
N ALA A 59 -6.77 0.55 -14.06
CA ALA A 59 -7.16 -0.77 -13.57
C ALA A 59 -8.69 -0.89 -13.53
N VAL A 60 -9.19 -1.52 -14.58
CA VAL A 60 -10.53 -2.11 -14.76
C VAL A 60 -11.71 -1.17 -14.50
N ASN A 61 -11.85 -0.16 -15.37
CA ASN A 61 -13.18 0.38 -15.74
C ASN A 61 -13.25 1.07 -17.10
N ALA A 62 -12.30 0.85 -18.01
CA ALA A 62 -12.47 1.22 -19.41
C ALA A 62 -12.92 -0.02 -20.18
N ILE A 63 -14.18 -0.04 -20.60
CA ILE A 63 -14.60 -0.82 -21.76
C ILE A 63 -13.89 -0.16 -22.94
N GLU A 64 -12.80 -0.76 -23.43
CA GLU A 64 -12.28 -0.42 -24.75
C GLU A 64 -13.31 -0.93 -25.77
N CYS A 65 -14.09 0.00 -26.32
CA CYS A 65 -14.73 -0.17 -27.63
C CYS A 65 -13.76 0.27 -28.72
#